data_AF-A0A0B6Z8K2-F1
#
_entry.id   AF-A0A0B6Z8K2-F1
#
_cell.length_a   1.000
_cell.length_b   1.000
_cell.length_c   1.000
_cell.angle_alpha   90.00
_cell.angle_beta   90.00
_cell.angle_gamma   90.00
#
_symmetry.space_group_name_H-M   'P 1'
#
loop_
_entity.id
_entity.type
_entity.pdbx_description
1 polymer ?
#
loop_
_entity_poly.entity_id
_entity_poly.type
_entity_poly.pdbx_seq_one_letter_code
_entity_poly.pdbx_strand_id
1 'polypeptide(L)'
;TKPRIVDSCLSVVAQTFMDSCSTSEHRLGKDSPSNKLLFAKDIVHYRKLVEKYFTDIREQPTVSDQEMNAFLADISRTSPKLFY
;
A
#
# COMPACT_ATOMS: atom_id res chain seq x y z
N THR A 1 -3.21 24.00 -7.20
CA THR A 1 -3.86 23.49 -5.97
C THR A 1 -4.81 22.38 -6.35
N LYS A 2 -4.69 21.20 -5.73
CA LYS A 2 -5.59 20.07 -6.00
C LYS A 2 -7.01 20.40 -5.49
N PRO A 3 -8.08 20.15 -6.26
CA PRO A 3 -9.44 20.46 -5.82
C PRO A 3 -9.84 19.67 -4.57
N ARG A 4 -10.54 20.31 -3.62
CA ARG A 4 -10.97 19.70 -2.34
C ARG A 4 -11.78 18.42 -2.52
N ILE A 5 -12.58 18.34 -3.58
CA ILE A 5 -13.37 17.15 -3.88
C ILE A 5 -12.51 15.98 -4.33
N VAL A 6 -11.48 16.24 -5.14
CA VAL A 6 -10.51 15.23 -5.59
C VAL A 6 -9.73 14.70 -4.39
N ASP A 7 -9.39 15.58 -3.45
CA ASP A 7 -8.73 15.18 -2.21
C ASP A 7 -9.61 14.26 -1.35
N SER A 8 -10.89 14.62 -1.19
CA SER A 8 -11.86 13.80 -0.45
C SER A 8 -12.06 12.42 -1.07
N CYS A 9 -12.16 12.34 -2.40
CA CYS A 9 -12.27 11.06 -3.12
C CYS A 9 -11.02 10.21 -2.93
N LEU A 10 -9.82 10.82 -2.94
CA LEU A 10 -8.58 10.08 -2.75
C LEU A 10 -8.39 9.58 -1.31
N SER A 11 -8.90 10.31 -0.31
CA SER A 11 -8.92 9.82 1.08
C SER A 11 -9.75 8.54 1.22
N VAL A 12 -10.85 8.41 0.46
CA VAL A 12 -11.65 7.17 0.44
C VAL A 12 -10.84 6.02 -0.13
N VAL A 13 -10.15 6.21 -1.25
CA VAL A 13 -9.28 5.19 -1.86
C VAL A 13 -8.13 4.82 -0.93
N ALA A 14 -7.49 5.81 -0.30
CA ALA A 14 -6.41 5.58 0.67
C ALA A 14 -6.90 4.77 1.88
N GLN A 15 -8.11 5.05 2.39
CA GLN A 15 -8.69 4.27 3.48
C GLN A 15 -8.95 2.82 3.06
N THR A 16 -9.49 2.59 1.86
CA THR A 16 -9.70 1.24 1.32
C THR A 16 -8.38 0.49 1.15
N PHE A 17 -7.32 1.18 0.69
CA PHE A 17 -5.99 0.60 0.60
C PHE A 17 -5.46 0.19 1.99
N MET A 18 -5.57 1.06 3.00
CA MET A 18 -5.19 0.73 4.38
C MET A 18 -6.00 -0.46 4.94
N ASP A 19 -7.32 -0.49 4.69
CA ASP A 19 -8.20 -1.57 5.14
C ASP A 19 -7.84 -2.91 4.45
N SER A 20 -7.27 -2.87 3.24
CA SER A 20 -6.80 -4.04 2.49
C SER A 20 -5.54 -4.64 3.11
N CYS A 21 -4.76 -3.86 3.85
CA CYS A 21 -3.58 -4.32 4.58
C CYS A 21 -3.89 -4.82 6.00
N SER A 22 -5.15 -4.72 6.46
CA SER A 22 -5.56 -5.16 7.79
C SER A 22 -5.92 -6.65 7.82
N THR A 23 -5.41 -7.37 8.82
CA THR A 23 -5.77 -8.77 9.11
C THR A 23 -7.12 -8.91 9.83
N SER A 24 -7.71 -7.80 10.29
CA SER A 24 -8.97 -7.81 11.05
C SER A 24 -10.18 -7.77 10.14
N GLU A 25 -11.06 -8.78 10.24
CA GLU A 25 -12.38 -8.72 9.60
C GLU A 25 -13.28 -7.70 10.29
N HIS A 26 -13.83 -6.78 9.51
CA HIS A 26 -14.82 -5.83 9.99
C HIS A 26 -16.21 -6.30 9.56
N ARG A 27 -17.09 -6.52 10.55
CA ARG A 27 -18.51 -6.78 10.28
C ARG A 27 -19.16 -5.48 9.79
N LEU A 28 -19.48 -5.45 8.50
CA LEU A 28 -20.19 -4.33 7.90
C LEU A 28 -21.69 -4.46 8.17
N GLY A 29 -22.33 -3.32 8.46
CA GLY A 29 -23.74 -3.21 8.73
C GLY A 29 -24.27 -1.81 8.39
N LYS A 30 -25.55 -1.57 8.64
CA LYS A 30 -26.23 -0.30 8.32
C LYS A 30 -25.58 0.95 8.93
N ASP A 31 -24.86 0.78 10.04
CA ASP A 31 -24.17 1.87 10.76
C ASP A 31 -22.71 2.04 10.31
N SER A 32 -22.26 1.26 9.33
CA SER A 32 -20.90 1.37 8.78
C SER A 32 -20.77 2.61 7.87
N PRO A 33 -19.62 3.30 7.87
CA PRO A 33 -19.36 4.42 6.96
C PRO A 33 -19.57 4.04 5.49
N SER A 34 -20.17 4.93 4.70
CA SER A 34 -20.51 4.67 3.29
C SER A 34 -19.31 4.26 2.43
N ASN A 35 -18.13 4.80 2.71
CA ASN A 35 -16.89 4.43 2.01
C ASN A 35 -16.47 2.98 2.25
N LYS A 36 -16.78 2.41 3.43
CA LYS A 36 -16.54 0.99 3.72
C LYS A 36 -17.56 0.09 3.03
N LEU A 37 -18.80 0.55 2.92
CA LEU A 37 -19.84 -0.15 2.17
C LEU A 37 -19.54 -0.20 0.67
N LEU A 38 -18.95 0.87 0.12
CA LEU A 38 -18.59 0.98 -1.30
C LEU A 38 -17.64 -0.13 -1.75
N PHE A 39 -16.64 -0.48 -0.93
CA PHE A 39 -15.62 -1.48 -1.25
C PHE A 39 -15.79 -2.79 -0.48
N ALA A 40 -16.94 -2.99 0.18
CA ALA A 40 -17.23 -4.15 1.02
C ALA A 40 -17.03 -5.49 0.32
N LYS A 41 -17.35 -5.55 -0.98
CA LYS A 41 -17.23 -6.79 -1.78
C LYS A 41 -15.80 -7.06 -2.21
N ASP A 42 -15.05 -6.00 -2.50
CA ASP A 42 -13.70 -6.10 -3.06
C ASP A 42 -12.62 -6.24 -1.99
N ILE A 43 -12.89 -5.76 -0.75
CA ILE A 43 -11.91 -5.73 0.33
C ILE A 43 -11.33 -7.10 0.67
N VAL A 44 -12.15 -8.16 0.60
CA VAL A 44 -11.71 -9.54 0.84
C VAL A 44 -10.73 -10.00 -0.24
N HIS A 45 -10.96 -9.61 -1.49
CA HIS A 45 -10.06 -9.92 -2.59
C HIS A 45 -8.73 -9.16 -2.45
N TYR A 46 -8.78 -7.86 -2.15
CA TYR A 46 -7.56 -7.06 -1.97
C TYR A 46 -6.68 -7.56 -0.82
N ARG A 47 -7.29 -8.01 0.29
CA ARG A 47 -6.54 -8.64 1.39
C ARG A 47 -5.78 -9.88 0.95
N LYS A 48 -6.40 -10.74 0.15
CA LYS A 48 -5.72 -11.93 -0.41
C LYS A 48 -4.56 -11.55 -1.33
N LEU A 49 -4.69 -10.47 -2.10
CA LEU A 49 -3.58 -9.95 -2.91
C LEU A 49 -2.43 -9.43 -2.03
N VAL A 50 -2.74 -8.71 -0.95
CA VAL A 50 -1.74 -8.21 0.00
C VAL A 50 -1.04 -9.36 0.74
N GLU A 51 -1.80 -10.36 1.20
CA GLU A 51 -1.26 -11.58 1.80
C GLU A 51 -0.32 -12.30 0.84
N LYS A 52 -0.75 -12.51 -0.41
CA LYS A 52 0.09 -13.10 -1.44
C LYS A 52 1.36 -12.29 -1.68
N TYR A 53 1.25 -10.96 -1.77
CA TYR A 53 2.39 -10.07 -1.98
C TYR A 53 3.47 -10.25 -0.89
N PHE A 54 3.07 -10.30 0.39
CA PHE A 54 4.02 -10.51 1.48
C PHE A 54 4.58 -11.94 1.53
N THR A 55 3.77 -12.95 1.21
CA THR A 55 4.25 -14.33 1.06
C THR A 55 5.29 -14.43 -0.04
N ASP A 56 5.01 -13.87 -1.22
CA ASP A 56 5.92 -13.91 -2.36
C ASP A 56 7.26 -13.23 -2.01
N ILE A 57 7.25 -12.07 -1.33
CA ILE A 57 8.47 -11.39 -0.85
C ILE A 57 9.25 -12.29 0.12
N ARG A 58 8.56 -12.96 1.05
CA ARG A 58 9.22 -13.83 2.03
C ARG A 58 9.91 -15.02 1.38
N GLU A 59 9.38 -15.49 0.26
CA GLU A 59 9.92 -16.62 -0.50
C GLU A 59 11.05 -16.22 -1.45
N GLN A 60 11.32 -14.93 -1.63
CA GLN A 60 12.44 -14.46 -2.44
C GLN A 60 13.80 -14.81 -1.81
N PRO A 61 14.85 -14.98 -2.63
CA PRO A 61 16.21 -15.12 -2.14
C PRO A 61 16.60 -13.95 -1.22
N THR A 62 17.37 -14.25 -0.17
CA THR A 62 17.93 -13.23 0.71
C THR A 62 18.88 -12.32 -0.06
N VAL A 63 18.73 -11.01 0.10
CA VAL A 63 19.67 -10.03 -0.44
C VAL A 63 20.94 -10.05 0.40
N SER A 64 22.10 -10.18 -0.24
CA SER A 64 23.40 -10.13 0.44
C SER A 64 23.78 -8.70 0.83
N ASP A 65 24.62 -8.55 1.86
CA ASP A 65 25.15 -7.25 2.25
C ASP A 65 25.91 -6.56 1.11
N GLN A 66 26.59 -7.34 0.25
CA GLN A 66 27.31 -6.82 -0.90
C GLN A 66 26.35 -6.19 -1.93
N GLU A 67 25.25 -6.87 -2.27
CA GLU A 67 24.24 -6.37 -3.19
C GLU A 67 23.55 -5.12 -2.63
N MET A 68 23.19 -5.14 -1.34
CA MET A 68 22.58 -4.00 -0.67
C MET A 68 23.51 -2.76 -0.69
N ASN A 69 24.79 -2.95 -0.34
CA ASN A 69 25.77 -1.87 -0.34
C ASN A 69 26.02 -1.31 -1.75
N ALA A 70 26.08 -2.18 -2.76
CA ALA A 70 26.23 -1.75 -4.15
C ALA A 70 25.03 -0.90 -4.61
N PHE A 71 23.80 -1.32 -4.27
CA PHE A 71 22.58 -0.59 -4.59
C PHE A 71 22.53 0.79 -3.91
N LEU A 72 22.82 0.85 -2.60
CA LEU A 72 22.83 2.10 -1.84
C LEU A 72 23.91 3.09 -2.32
N ALA A 73 25.09 2.58 -2.70
CA ALA A 73 26.15 3.40 -3.27
C ALA A 73 25.73 4.02 -4.60
N ASP A 74 24.97 3.29 -5.42
CA ASP A 74 24.47 3.80 -6.69
C ASP A 74 23.35 4.84 -6.53
N ILE A 75 22.41 4.62 -5.59
CA ILE A 75 21.41 5.63 -5.20
C ILE A 75 22.11 6.91 -4.73
N SER A 76 23.13 6.78 -3.88
CA SER A 76 23.87 7.92 -3.33
C SER A 76 24.62 8.71 -4.42
N ARG A 77 25.04 8.04 -5.51
CA ARG A 77 25.70 8.68 -6.66
C ARG A 77 24.72 9.44 -7.55
N THR A 78 23.49 8.95 -7.67
CA THR A 78 22.47 9.46 -8.61
C THR A 78 21.58 10.54 -7.99
N SER A 79 21.26 10.41 -6.70
CA SER A 79 20.35 11.30 -5.96
C SER A 79 20.81 12.77 -5.84
N PRO A 80 22.11 13.12 -5.68
CA PRO A 80 22.56 14.50 -5.58
C PRO A 80 22.20 15.36 -6.81
N LYS A 81 21.98 14.74 -7.98
CA LYS A 81 21.55 15.45 -9.20
C LYS A 81 20.10 15.96 -9.15
N LEU A 82 19.34 15.63 -8.11
CA LEU A 82 17.93 16.01 -7.94
C LEU A 82 17.73 17.15 -6.94
N PHE A 83 18.77 17.51 -6.18
CA PHE A 83 18.72 18.55 -5.14
C PHE A 83 19.48 19.83 -5.51
N TYR A 84 20.01 19.90 -6.74
CA TYR A 84 20.65 21.07 -7.34
C TYR A 84 20.06 21.38 -8.71
#